data_AF-A0A828ZXT8-F1
#
_entry.id   AF-A0A828ZXT8-F1
#
_cell.length_a   1.000
_cell.length_b   1.000
_cell.length_c   1.000
_cell.angle_alpha   90.00
_cell.angle_beta   90.00
_cell.angle_gamma   90.00
#
_symmetry.space_group_name_H-M   'P 1'
#
loop_
_entity.id
_entity.type
_entity.pdbx_description
1 polymer ?
#
loop_
_entity_poly.entity_id
_entity_poly.type
_entity_poly.pdbx_seq_one_letter_code
_entity_poly.pdbx_strand_id
1 'polypeptide(L)'
;MLPLKSKTCTIISIILLVLCIIMTSFYPSTKYGNYTILVSIMFCNWLFGGISLVFSSKINSKCLKACVILLNLICIFGWIIFD
;
A
#
# COMPACT_ATOMS: atom_id res chain seq x y z
N MET A 1 -18.37 -12.24 -6.89
CA MET A 1 -17.83 -10.86 -6.94
C MET A 1 -18.86 -9.91 -6.34
N LEU A 2 -18.64 -9.41 -5.13
CA LEU A 2 -19.54 -8.44 -4.50
C LEU A 2 -19.58 -7.15 -5.36
N PRO A 3 -20.76 -6.65 -5.75
CA PRO A 3 -20.90 -5.44 -6.55
C PRO A 3 -20.72 -4.21 -5.65
N LEU A 4 -19.50 -4.00 -5.14
CA LEU A 4 -19.18 -2.73 -4.49
C LEU A 4 -19.23 -1.63 -5.55
N LYS A 5 -19.98 -0.56 -5.24
CA LYS A 5 -20.01 0.67 -6.06
C LYS A 5 -18.58 1.16 -6.26
N SER A 6 -18.23 1.58 -7.48
CA SER A 6 -16.88 2.04 -7.86
C SER A 6 -16.33 3.13 -6.92
N LYS A 7 -17.21 4.02 -6.40
CA LYS A 7 -16.85 5.03 -5.40
C LYS A 7 -16.36 4.42 -4.08
N THR A 8 -17.03 3.39 -3.58
CA THR A 8 -16.64 2.69 -2.34
C THR A 8 -15.30 1.97 -2.49
N CYS A 9 -15.06 1.32 -3.63
CA CYS A 9 -13.75 0.70 -3.92
C CYS A 9 -12.61 1.73 -3.99
N THR A 10 -12.90 2.91 -4.55
CA THR A 10 -11.92 4.01 -4.61
C THR A 10 -11.56 4.48 -3.20
N ILE A 11 -12.55 4.69 -2.33
CA ILE A 11 -12.35 5.09 -0.93
C ILE A 11 -11.52 4.03 -0.18
N ILE A 12 -11.89 2.74 -0.30
CA ILE A 12 -11.17 1.64 0.32
C ILE A 12 -9.71 1.61 -0.14
N SER A 13 -9.46 1.72 -1.45
CA SER A 13 -8.10 1.73 -2.00
C SER A 13 -7.26 2.89 -1.48
N ILE A 14 -7.85 4.09 -1.35
CA ILE A 14 -7.15 5.25 -0.78
C ILE A 14 -6.85 5.04 0.71
N ILE A 15 -7.80 4.51 1.50
CA ILE A 15 -7.58 4.23 2.93
C ILE A 15 -6.44 3.21 3.10
N LEU A 16 -6.45 2.13 2.33
CA LEU A 16 -5.37 1.13 2.33
C LEU A 16 -4.03 1.74 1.91
N LEU A 17 -4.03 2.65 0.94
CA LEU A 17 -2.82 3.35 0.50
C LEU A 17 -2.25 4.23 1.62
N VAL A 18 -3.10 4.95 2.36
CA VAL A 18 -2.67 5.75 3.51
C VAL A 18 -2.05 4.86 4.59
N LEU A 19 -2.63 3.70 4.86
CA LEU A 19 -2.06 2.72 5.79
C LEU A 19 -0.68 2.22 5.32
N CYS A 20 -0.51 1.94 4.03
CA CYS A 20 0.80 1.59 3.45
C CYS A 20 1.84 2.69 3.64
N ILE A 21 1.47 3.96 3.44
CA ILE A 21 2.39 5.10 3.61
C ILE A 21 2.82 5.22 5.08
N ILE A 22 1.88 5.09 6.01
CA ILE A 22 2.16 5.11 7.45
C ILE A 22 3.13 4.00 7.81
N MET A 23 2.86 2.75 7.41
CA MET A 23 3.75 1.61 7.68
C MET A 23 5.15 1.82 7.09
N THR A 24 5.22 2.33 5.84
CA THR A 24 6.50 2.63 5.17
C THR A 24 7.33 3.68 5.92
N SER A 25 6.68 4.66 6.58
CA SER A 25 7.39 5.68 7.37
C SER A 25 8.13 5.12 8.59
N PHE A 26 7.83 3.89 9.03
CA PHE A 26 8.52 3.21 10.12
C PHE A 26 9.74 2.40 9.69
N TYR A 27 10.01 2.23 8.38
CA TYR A 27 11.22 1.52 7.90
C TYR A 27 12.55 2.11 8.42
N PRO A 28 12.75 3.44 8.49
CA PRO A 28 13.99 4.00 9.05
C PRO A 28 14.24 3.59 10.51
N SER A 29 13.18 3.34 11.28
CA SER A 29 13.27 2.91 12.68
C SER A 29 13.72 1.45 12.84
N THR A 30 13.63 0.63 11.78
CA THR A 30 14.07 -0.78 11.83
C THR A 30 15.56 -0.98 11.57
N LYS A 31 16.28 0.10 11.20
CA LYS A 31 17.72 0.08 10.86
C LYS A 31 18.65 -0.41 11.98
N TYR A 32 18.20 -0.39 13.23
CA TYR A 32 18.99 -0.81 14.40
C TYR A 32 18.88 -2.30 14.76
N GLY A 33 18.65 -3.19 13.79
CA GLY A 33 18.79 -4.64 13.97
C GLY A 33 17.53 -5.41 14.40
N ASN A 34 16.35 -4.79 14.33
CA ASN A 34 15.08 -5.47 14.62
C ASN A 34 14.47 -6.07 13.35
N TYR A 35 15.09 -7.14 12.83
CA TYR A 35 14.63 -7.86 11.64
C TYR A 35 13.17 -8.32 11.72
N THR A 36 12.69 -8.72 12.90
CA THR A 36 11.28 -9.12 13.12
C THR A 36 10.30 -7.97 12.83
N ILE A 37 10.67 -6.73 13.19
CA ILE A 37 9.84 -5.56 12.94
C ILE A 37 9.87 -5.21 11.45
N LEU A 38 11.04 -5.29 10.81
CA LEU A 38 11.17 -5.08 9.37
C LEU A 38 10.31 -6.05 8.55
N VAL A 39 10.38 -7.34 8.85
CA VAL A 39 9.55 -8.38 8.20
C VAL A 39 8.06 -8.14 8.44
N SER A 40 7.69 -7.71 9.65
CA SER A 40 6.29 -7.39 9.97
C SER A 40 5.77 -6.19 9.17
N ILE A 41 6.56 -5.13 9.04
CA ILE A 41 6.22 -3.94 8.23
C ILE A 41 6.14 -4.32 6.74
N MET A 42 7.08 -5.11 6.23
CA MET A 42 7.05 -5.63 4.86
C MET A 42 5.78 -6.42 4.59
N PHE A 43 5.43 -7.35 5.48
CA PHE A 43 4.22 -8.16 5.35
C PHE A 43 2.96 -7.27 5.33
N CYS A 44 2.84 -6.31 6.25
CA CYS A 44 1.74 -5.36 6.28
C CYS A 44 1.64 -4.54 4.99
N ASN A 45 2.76 -4.02 4.48
CA ASN A 45 2.79 -3.25 3.24
C ASN A 45 2.41 -4.08 2.02
N TRP A 46 2.86 -5.33 1.94
CA TRP A 46 2.45 -6.27 0.89
C TRP A 46 0.96 -6.59 0.94
N LEU A 47 0.43 -6.81 2.13
CA LEU A 47 -0.96 -7.21 2.32
C LEU A 47 -1.91 -6.04 2.04
N PHE A 48 -1.66 -4.86 2.61
CA PHE A 48 -2.46 -3.67 2.36
C PHE A 48 -2.28 -3.12 0.94
N GLY A 49 -1.05 -3.10 0.42
CA GLY A 49 -0.75 -2.63 -0.92
C GLY A 49 -1.33 -3.55 -1.99
N GLY A 50 -1.23 -4.87 -1.79
CA GLY A 50 -1.84 -5.87 -2.67
C GLY A 50 -3.37 -5.75 -2.73
N ILE A 51 -4.03 -5.62 -1.57
CA ILE A 51 -5.48 -5.41 -1.53
C ILE A 51 -5.86 -4.07 -2.16
N SER A 52 -5.09 -2.99 -1.91
CA SER A 52 -5.31 -1.69 -2.54
C SER A 52 -5.23 -1.77 -4.06
N LEU A 53 -4.25 -2.50 -4.61
CA LEU A 53 -4.09 -2.71 -6.04
C LEU A 53 -5.28 -3.46 -6.65
N VAL A 54 -5.80 -4.49 -5.97
CA VAL A 54 -7.02 -5.21 -6.40
C VAL A 54 -8.21 -4.24 -6.50
N PHE A 55 -8.41 -3.37 -5.51
CA PHE A 55 -9.49 -2.38 -5.56
C PHE A 55 -9.22 -1.23 -6.54
N SER A 56 -7.96 -0.88 -6.78
CA SER A 56 -7.57 0.17 -7.74
C SER A 56 -8.00 -0.14 -9.17
N SER A 57 -8.14 -1.43 -9.51
CA SER A 57 -8.66 -1.89 -10.80
C SER A 57 -10.04 -1.34 -11.13
N LYS A 58 -10.86 -1.05 -10.10
CA LYS A 58 -12.24 -0.55 -10.18
C LYS A 58 -12.35 0.98 -10.13
N ILE A 59 -11.23 1.70 -10.05
CA ILE A 59 -11.20 3.17 -10.09
C ILE A 59 -11.46 3.63 -11.54
N ASN A 60 -12.44 4.51 -11.70
CA ASN A 60 -12.86 4.99 -13.03
C ASN A 60 -11.93 6.06 -13.61
N SER A 61 -11.31 6.88 -12.75
CA SER A 61 -10.35 7.91 -13.18
C SER A 61 -8.99 7.30 -13.50
N LYS A 62 -8.55 7.45 -14.76
CA LYS A 62 -7.26 6.92 -15.24
C LYS A 62 -6.06 7.51 -14.49
N CYS A 63 -6.06 8.82 -14.27
CA CYS A 63 -4.98 9.51 -13.56
C CYS A 63 -4.90 9.06 -12.09
N LEU A 64 -6.04 9.04 -11.38
CA LEU A 64 -6.08 8.60 -9.98
C LEU A 64 -5.65 7.14 -9.83
N LYS A 65 -6.11 6.27 -10.73
CA LYS A 65 -5.71 4.86 -10.77
C LYS A 65 -4.20 4.72 -10.92
N ALA A 66 -3.60 5.45 -11.85
CA ALA A 66 -2.14 5.43 -12.05
C ALA A 66 -1.40 5.87 -10.78
N CYS A 67 -1.79 6.99 -10.15
CA CYS A 67 -1.17 7.47 -8.92
C CYS A 67 -1.27 6.45 -7.78
N VAL A 68 -2.44 5.84 -7.58
CA VAL A 68 -2.65 4.83 -6.53
C VAL A 68 -1.79 3.59 -6.77
N ILE A 69 -1.68 3.12 -8.01
CA ILE A 69 -0.82 1.98 -8.35
C ILE A 69 0.65 2.32 -8.08
N LEU A 70 1.11 3.47 -8.55
CA LEU A 70 2.50 3.90 -8.42
C LEU A 70 2.90 4.05 -6.94
N LEU A 71 2.06 4.70 -6.13
CA LEU A 71 2.30 4.87 -4.70
C LEU A 71 2.26 3.54 -3.94
N ASN A 72 1.34 2.63 -4.27
CA ASN A 72 1.33 1.29 -3.68
C ASN A 72 2.62 0.52 -4.00
N LEU A 73 3.09 0.57 -5.24
CA LEU A 73 4.35 -0.07 -5.63
C LEU A 73 5.54 0.50 -4.84
N ILE A 74 5.61 1.83 -4.70
CA ILE A 74 6.66 2.48 -3.88
C ILE A 74 6.61 1.99 -2.43
N CYS A 75 5.42 1.85 -1.83
CA CYS A 75 5.29 1.37 -0.46
C CYS A 75 5.67 -0.13 -0.32
N ILE A 76 5.25 -0.96 -1.27
CA ILE A 76 5.55 -2.41 -1.31
C ILE A 76 7.05 -2.66 -1.47
N PHE A 77 7.73 -1.84 -2.28
CA PHE A 77 9.18 -1.92 -2.51
C PHE A 77 9.99 -0.96 -1.62
N GLY A 78 9.34 -0.23 -0.72
CA GLY A 78 9.98 0.80 0.11
C GLY A 78 11.07 0.23 1.01
N TRP A 79 10.95 -1.02 1.44
CA TRP A 79 11.99 -1.72 2.18
C TRP A 79 13.34 -1.74 1.44
N ILE A 80 13.37 -1.88 0.11
CA ILE A 80 14.61 -1.88 -0.70
C ILE A 80 15.33 -0.51 -0.63
N ILE A 81 14.58 0.57 -0.39
CA ILE A 81 15.13 1.93 -0.32
C ILE A 81 15.71 2.21 1.07
N PHE A 82 15.19 1.54 2.11
CA PHE A 82 15.52 1.83 3.51
C PHE A 82 16.37 0.76 4.21
N ASP A 83 16.55 -0.43 3.61
CA ASP A 83 17.61 -1.41 3.93
C ASP A 83 18.99 -0.84 3.52
#